data_AF-A0A1W1Z7H0-F1
#
_entry.id   AF-A0A1W1Z7H0-F1
#
_cell.length_a   1.000
_cell.length_b   1.000
_cell.length_c   1.000
_cell.angle_alpha   90.00
_cell.angle_beta   90.00
_cell.angle_gamma   90.00
#
_symmetry.space_group_name_H-M   'P 1'
#
loop_
_entity.id
_entity.type
_entity.pdbx_description
1 polymer ?
#
loop_
_entity_poly.entity_id
_entity_poly.type
_entity_poly.pdbx_seq_one_letter_code
_entity_poly.pdbx_strand_id
1 'polypeptide(L)'
;MKTYKILNIIFYIFLSTNALVFFLPPEYKMAVYTPNLLGMMVLFVIFPLTLLLFIILFVFDIKKHLKKNLIKRNIIFFIVFLLCLIYGIYQANMNGNFYH
;
A
#
# COMPACT_ATOMS: atom_id res chain seq x y z
N MET A 1 -25.59 -2.19 2.61
CA MET A 1 -24.81 -2.16 1.34
C MET A 1 -23.97 -0.88 1.19
N LYS A 2 -24.47 0.28 1.66
CA LYS A 2 -23.76 1.58 1.62
C LYS A 2 -22.40 1.58 2.34
N THR A 3 -22.34 1.05 3.57
CA THR A 3 -21.10 0.97 4.38
C THR A 3 -19.97 0.20 3.69
N TYR A 4 -20.29 -0.92 3.04
CA TYR A 4 -19.30 -1.70 2.28
C TYR A 4 -18.70 -0.90 1.12
N LYS A 5 -19.54 -0.17 0.37
CA LYS A 5 -19.05 0.68 -0.73
C LYS A 5 -18.11 1.76 -0.22
N ILE A 6 -18.45 2.38 0.93
CA ILE A 6 -17.61 3.40 1.57
C ILE A 6 -16.27 2.80 2.00
N LEU A 7 -16.27 1.67 2.70
CA LEU A 7 -15.04 0.98 3.12
C LEU A 7 -14.16 0.59 1.93
N ASN A 8 -14.76 0.15 0.82
CA ASN A 8 -14.02 -0.20 -0.38
C ASN A 8 -13.38 1.04 -1.03
N ILE A 9 -14.08 2.17 -1.06
CA ILE A 9 -13.52 3.45 -1.55
C ILE A 9 -12.37 3.90 -0.65
N ILE A 10 -12.57 3.86 0.68
CA ILE A 10 -11.52 4.21 1.65
C ILE A 10 -10.30 3.31 1.43
N PHE A 11 -10.48 2.00 1.27
CA PHE A 11 -9.38 1.08 0.98
C PHE A 11 -8.60 1.49 -0.27
N TYR A 12 -9.28 1.82 -1.38
CA TYR A 12 -8.59 2.25 -2.61
C TYR A 12 -7.86 3.58 -2.42
N ILE A 13 -8.44 4.55 -1.70
CA ILE A 13 -7.77 5.82 -1.38
C ILE A 13 -6.47 5.53 -0.60
N PHE A 14 -6.56 4.75 0.47
CA PHE A 14 -5.42 4.39 1.31
C PHE A 14 -4.34 3.59 0.54
N LEU A 15 -4.75 2.67 -0.32
CA LEU A 15 -3.83 1.92 -1.18
C LEU A 15 -3.11 2.85 -2.17
N SER A 16 -3.84 3.76 -2.81
CA SER A 16 -3.27 4.75 -3.72
C SER A 16 -2.34 5.72 -2.99
N THR A 17 -2.70 6.19 -1.79
CA THR A 17 -1.83 7.03 -0.97
C THR A 17 -0.54 6.30 -0.62
N ASN A 18 -0.60 5.03 -0.18
CA ASN A 18 0.61 4.25 0.07
C ASN A 18 1.49 4.14 -1.18
N ALA A 19 0.92 3.83 -2.34
CA ALA A 19 1.66 3.71 -3.58
C ALA A 19 2.31 5.04 -3.98
N LEU A 20 1.55 6.12 -4.02
CA LEU A 20 2.04 7.46 -4.36
C LEU A 20 3.17 7.89 -3.44
N VAL A 21 2.97 7.72 -2.13
CA VAL A 21 4.01 8.04 -1.18
C VAL A 21 5.20 7.13 -1.39
N PHE A 22 5.06 5.82 -1.62
CA PHE A 22 6.19 4.93 -1.92
C PHE A 22 7.01 5.36 -3.15
N PHE A 23 6.40 5.91 -4.20
CA PHE A 23 7.12 6.40 -5.40
C PHE A 23 7.79 7.76 -5.26
N LEU A 24 7.51 8.52 -4.18
CA LEU A 24 8.22 9.77 -3.94
C LEU A 24 9.73 9.55 -3.81
N PRO A 25 10.58 10.52 -4.17
CA PRO A 25 12.02 10.42 -3.92
C PRO A 25 12.31 10.26 -2.42
N PRO A 26 13.40 9.57 -2.04
CA PRO A 26 13.74 9.31 -0.64
C PRO A 26 13.90 10.60 0.16
N GLU A 27 14.40 11.68 -0.46
CA GLU A 27 14.55 13.01 0.16
C GLU A 27 13.26 13.57 0.77
N TYR A 28 12.09 13.20 0.22
CA TYR A 28 10.79 13.66 0.72
C TYR A 28 10.22 12.79 1.83
N LYS A 29 10.88 11.67 2.17
CA LYS A 29 10.38 10.66 3.13
C LYS A 29 11.40 10.24 4.17
N MET A 30 12.67 10.48 3.91
CA MET A 30 13.81 10.23 4.80
C MET A 30 14.32 11.58 5.29
N ALA A 31 14.39 11.75 6.60
CA ALA A 31 15.35 12.65 7.23
C ALA A 31 16.72 11.95 7.29
N VAL A 32 17.76 12.70 7.69
CA VAL A 32 19.19 12.33 7.62
C VAL A 32 19.49 10.86 8.00
N TYR A 33 18.81 10.31 9.02
CA TYR A 33 18.97 8.90 9.44
C TYR A 33 17.66 8.14 9.71
N THR A 34 16.50 8.79 9.59
CA THR A 34 15.20 8.21 9.95
C THR A 34 14.11 8.68 9.01
N PRO A 35 12.99 7.96 8.84
CA PRO A 35 11.85 8.49 8.13
C PRO A 35 11.43 9.84 8.72
N ASN A 36 11.10 10.81 7.86
CA ASN A 36 10.51 12.07 8.32
C ASN A 36 9.05 11.84 8.75
N LEU A 37 8.35 12.89 9.18
CA LEU A 37 6.97 12.77 9.67
C LEU A 37 6.04 12.10 8.65
N LEU A 38 6.20 12.39 7.35
CA LEU A 38 5.45 11.74 6.27
C LEU A 38 5.79 10.24 6.20
N GLY A 39 7.08 9.90 6.17
CA GLY A 39 7.55 8.51 6.15
C GLY A 39 7.07 7.70 7.35
N MET A 40 7.13 8.28 8.56
CA MET A 40 6.60 7.64 9.78
C MET A 40 5.08 7.46 9.73
N MET A 41 4.34 8.47 9.31
CA MET A 41 2.88 8.38 9.18
C MET A 41 2.49 7.27 8.21
N VAL A 42 3.20 7.12 7.10
CA VAL A 42 2.93 6.06 6.13
C VAL A 42 3.26 4.69 6.70
N LEU A 43 4.45 4.51 7.28
CA LEU A 43 4.90 3.23 7.83
C LEU A 43 4.07 2.75 9.01
N PHE A 44 3.72 3.64 9.94
CA PHE A 44 3.10 3.26 11.21
C PHE A 44 1.59 3.46 11.25
N VAL A 45 1.02 4.27 10.35
CA VAL A 45 -0.42 4.57 10.36
C VAL A 45 -1.09 4.12 9.07
N ILE A 46 -0.70 4.67 7.92
CA ILE A 46 -1.43 4.46 6.66
C ILE A 46 -1.26 3.02 6.16
N PHE A 47 -0.06 2.45 6.22
CA PHE A 47 0.21 1.10 5.76
C PHE A 47 -0.50 0.04 6.61
N PRO A 48 -0.38 0.04 7.97
CA PRO A 48 -1.13 -0.90 8.81
C PRO A 48 -2.64 -0.77 8.65
N LEU A 49 -3.16 0.45 8.53
CA LEU A 49 -4.60 0.66 8.33
C LEU A 49 -5.09 0.08 6.99
N THR A 50 -4.26 0.17 5.95
CA THR A 50 -4.58 -0.40 4.62
C THR A 50 -4.62 -1.93 4.68
N LEU A 51 -3.67 -2.55 5.37
CA LEU A 51 -3.67 -3.99 5.63
C LEU A 51 -4.91 -4.43 6.43
N LEU A 52 -5.24 -3.69 7.49
CA LEU A 52 -6.41 -3.97 8.31
C LEU A 52 -7.71 -3.87 7.47
N LEU A 53 -7.85 -2.81 6.68
CA LEU A 53 -8.99 -2.64 5.76
C LEU A 53 -9.07 -3.77 4.72
N PHE A 54 -7.93 -4.19 4.18
CA PHE A 54 -7.86 -5.32 3.25
C PHE A 54 -8.39 -6.60 3.88
N ILE A 55 -7.95 -6.93 5.11
CA ILE A 55 -8.40 -8.12 5.85
C ILE A 55 -9.90 -8.04 6.14
N ILE A 56 -10.40 -6.90 6.63
CA ILE A 56 -11.83 -6.71 6.90
C ILE A 56 -12.66 -6.94 5.63
N LEU A 57 -12.27 -6.32 4.51
CA LEU A 57 -12.98 -6.46 3.25
C LEU A 57 -12.85 -7.88 2.67
N PHE A 58 -11.73 -8.56 2.89
CA PHE A 58 -11.51 -9.94 2.48
C PHE A 58 -12.47 -10.90 3.21
N VAL A 59 -12.53 -10.81 4.54
CA VAL A 59 -13.48 -11.60 5.35
C VAL A 59 -14.93 -11.30 4.95
N PHE A 60 -15.25 -10.04 4.70
CA PHE A 60 -16.59 -9.63 4.28
C PHE A 60 -16.99 -10.20 2.91
N ASP A 61 -16.08 -10.17 1.94
CA ASP A 61 -16.35 -10.69 0.60
C ASP A 61 -16.49 -12.20 0.58
N ILE A 62 -15.74 -12.93 1.42
CA ILE A 62 -15.92 -14.37 1.63
C ILE A 62 -17.31 -14.64 2.20
N LYS A 63 -17.68 -13.95 3.30
CA LYS A 63 -18.98 -14.13 3.97
C LYS A 63 -20.17 -13.83 3.06
N LYS A 64 -20.02 -12.90 2.11
CA LYS A 64 -21.09 -12.52 1.17
C LYS A 64 -20.98 -13.17 -0.21
N HIS A 65 -20.07 -14.12 -0.40
CA HIS A 65 -19.80 -14.79 -1.67
C HIS A 65 -19.55 -13.81 -2.85
N LEU A 66 -18.98 -12.63 -2.58
CA LEU A 66 -18.68 -11.60 -3.58
C LEU A 66 -17.37 -11.90 -4.32
N LYS A 67 -17.28 -13.07 -4.97
CA LYS A 67 -16.04 -13.58 -5.60
C LYS A 67 -15.40 -12.59 -6.58
N LYS A 68 -16.20 -11.89 -7.39
CA LYS A 68 -15.71 -10.92 -8.39
C LYS A 68 -14.99 -9.73 -7.73
N ASN A 69 -15.52 -9.21 -6.63
CA ASN A 69 -14.91 -8.08 -5.91
C ASN A 69 -13.64 -8.51 -5.17
N LEU A 70 -13.66 -9.71 -4.58
CA LEU A 70 -12.50 -10.30 -3.92
C LEU A 70 -11.32 -10.47 -4.90
N ILE A 71 -11.57 -11.09 -6.05
CA ILE A 71 -10.55 -11.31 -7.08
C ILE A 71 -10.02 -9.95 -7.58
N LYS A 72 -10.91 -9.00 -7.92
CA LYS A 72 -10.50 -7.67 -8.39
C LYS A 72 -9.60 -6.96 -7.37
N ARG A 73 -9.97 -6.99 -6.08
CA ARG A 73 -9.19 -6.32 -5.04
C ARG A 73 -7.82 -6.98 -4.83
N ASN A 74 -7.76 -8.31 -4.83
CA ASN A 74 -6.49 -9.04 -4.71
C ASN A 74 -5.56 -8.76 -5.90
N ILE A 75 -6.09 -8.75 -7.13
CA ILE A 75 -5.31 -8.42 -8.33
C ILE A 75 -4.75 -7.00 -8.22
N ILE A 76 -5.57 -6.01 -7.85
CA ILE A 76 -5.12 -4.62 -7.72
C ILE A 76 -4.04 -4.50 -6.64
N PHE A 77 -4.27 -5.10 -5.46
CA PHE A 77 -3.29 -5.09 -4.38
C PHE A 77 -1.96 -5.72 -4.81
N PHE A 78 -2.02 -6.86 -5.49
CA PHE A 78 -0.85 -7.58 -5.98
C PHE A 78 -0.08 -6.79 -7.06
N ILE A 79 -0.78 -6.14 -7.99
CA ILE A 79 -0.16 -5.26 -8.99
C ILE A 79 0.57 -4.10 -8.31
N VAL A 80 -0.08 -3.41 -7.36
CA VAL A 80 0.54 -2.31 -6.62
C VAL A 80 1.77 -2.80 -5.85
N PHE A 81 1.67 -3.95 -5.20
CA PHE A 81 2.78 -4.56 -4.48
C PHE A 81 3.97 -4.88 -5.40
N LEU A 82 3.73 -5.49 -6.56
CA LEU A 82 4.77 -5.76 -7.56
C LEU A 82 5.42 -4.48 -8.07
N LEU A 83 4.65 -3.43 -8.37
CA LEU A 83 5.19 -2.15 -8.81
C LEU A 83 6.07 -1.52 -7.72
N CYS A 84 5.68 -1.61 -6.45
CA CYS A 84 6.50 -1.14 -5.34
C CYS A 84 7.79 -1.95 -5.22
N LEU A 85 7.75 -3.29 -5.34
CA LEU A 85 8.95 -4.12 -5.32
C LEU A 85 9.92 -3.77 -6.46
N ILE A 86 9.41 -3.67 -7.69
CA ILE A 86 10.22 -3.33 -8.88
C ILE A 86 10.89 -1.97 -8.69
N TYR A 87 10.14 -0.96 -8.22
CA TYR A 87 10.70 0.36 -7.96
C TYR A 87 11.74 0.35 -6.84
N GLY A 88 11.50 -0.39 -5.76
CA GLY A 88 12.48 -0.54 -4.68
C GLY A 88 13.80 -1.16 -5.17
N ILE A 89 13.73 -2.20 -6.01
CA ILE A 89 14.91 -2.82 -6.62
C ILE A 89 15.60 -1.82 -7.57
N TYR A 90 14.85 -1.11 -8.40
CA TYR A 90 15.40 -0.11 -9.31
C TYR A 90 16.15 1.01 -8.56
N GLN A 91 15.54 1.54 -7.51
CA GLN A 91 16.13 2.60 -6.69
C GLN A 91 17.37 2.12 -5.93
N ALA A 92 17.36 0.88 -5.42
CA ALA A 92 18.53 0.26 -4.80
C ALA A 92 19.71 0.13 -5.79
N ASN A 93 19.43 -0.28 -7.04
CA ASN A 93 20.44 -0.39 -8.09
C ASN A 93 21.01 0.97 -8.51
N MET A 94 20.18 2.02 -8.58
CA MET A 94 20.63 3.36 -8.96
C MET A 94 21.47 4.06 -7.88
N ASN A 95 21.16 3.84 -6.60
CA ASN A 95 21.85 4.49 -5.49
C ASN A 95 23.15 3.76 -5.06
N GLY A 96 23.55 2.73 -5.81
CA GLY A 96 24.92 2.22 -5.83
C GLY A 96 25.40 1.42 -4.61
N ASN A 97 24.53 0.90 -3.73
CA ASN A 97 24.96 0.13 -2.54
C ASN A 97 23.74 -0.46 -1.77
N PHE A 98 23.73 -1.62 -1.08
CA PHE A 98 24.79 -2.47 -0.50
C PHE A 98 24.35 -3.96 -0.49
N TYR A 99 24.85 -4.78 -1.42
CA TYR A 99 25.05 -6.21 -1.17
C TYR A 99 26.52 -6.50 -1.45
N HIS A 100 27.38 -6.15 -0.48
CA HIS A 100 28.64 -6.83 -0.20
C HIS A 100 29.08 -6.43 1.22
#